data_AF-A0A971IGZ7-F1
#
_entry.id   AF-A0A971IGZ7-F1
#
_cell.length_a   1.000
_cell.length_b   1.000
_cell.length_c   1.000
_cell.angle_alpha   90.00
_cell.angle_beta   90.00
_cell.angle_gamma   90.00
#
_symmetry.space_group_name_H-M   'P 1'
#
loop_
_entity.id
_entity.type
_entity.pdbx_description
1 polymer ?
#
loop_
_entity_poly.entity_id
_entity_poly.type
_entity_poly.pdbx_seq_one_letter_code
_entity_poly.pdbx_strand_id
1 'polypeptide(L)'
;MVLGRRKSRRPVNPNATRVLDRLKYEVAQELGLIQGGGEAELRAALDSMKYEIAEELGLAEKLRTVGWANMTSRECGMIGGRLGGRLGGQMVKSMIEFTERHMAQNHLR
;
A
#
# COMPACT_ATOMS: atom_id res chain seq x y z
N MET A 1 -1.57 14.34 -25.13
CA MET A 1 -1.29 13.49 -23.94
C MET A 1 -1.73 14.24 -22.69
N VAL A 2 -2.73 13.74 -21.95
CA VAL A 2 -3.05 14.29 -20.61
C VAL A 2 -2.10 13.64 -19.62
N LEU A 3 -1.12 14.40 -19.13
CA LEU A 3 -0.22 13.95 -18.07
C LEU A 3 -1.02 13.90 -16.76
N GLY A 4 -1.42 12.69 -16.36
CA GLY A 4 -2.06 12.46 -15.07
C GLY A 4 -1.24 13.08 -13.94
N ARG A 5 -1.91 13.88 -13.09
CA ARG A 5 -1.32 14.58 -11.95
C ARG A 5 -0.53 13.58 -11.09
N ARG A 6 0.80 13.57 -11.19
CA ARG A 6 1.66 12.72 -10.34
C ARG A 6 1.42 13.13 -8.89
N LYS A 7 0.70 12.31 -8.12
CA LYS A 7 0.61 12.51 -6.67
C LYS A 7 2.03 12.39 -6.11
N SER A 8 2.44 13.39 -5.33
CA SER A 8 3.70 13.35 -4.60
C SER A 8 3.72 12.08 -3.75
N ARG A 9 4.81 11.31 -3.83
CA ARG A 9 5.04 10.14 -2.97
C ARG A 9 5.57 10.54 -1.59
N ARG A 10 5.68 11.85 -1.31
CA ARG A 10 6.17 12.37 -0.03
C ARG A 10 5.01 12.51 0.96
N PRO A 11 5.17 12.05 2.21
CA PRO A 11 4.23 12.34 3.27
C PRO A 11 3.99 13.84 3.42
N VAL A 12 2.80 14.21 3.89
CA VAL A 12 2.46 15.62 4.18
C VAL A 12 3.42 16.21 5.22
N ASN A 13 3.75 15.44 6.25
CA ASN A 13 4.82 15.77 7.20
C ASN A 13 6.08 14.92 6.86
N PRO A 14 7.13 15.50 6.28
CA PRO A 14 8.35 14.76 5.91
C PRO A 14 9.02 14.06 7.10
N ASN A 15 8.88 14.62 8.32
CA ASN A 15 9.45 14.05 9.53
C ASN A 15 8.75 12.75 9.96
N ALA A 16 7.57 12.45 9.42
CA ALA A 16 6.82 11.24 9.73
C ALA A 16 7.31 10.00 8.96
N THR A 17 8.25 10.13 8.02
CA THR A 17 8.67 9.04 7.11
C THR A 17 9.01 7.75 7.87
N ARG A 18 9.85 7.83 8.91
CA ARG A 18 10.25 6.65 9.70
C ARG A 18 9.09 6.00 10.44
N VAL A 19 8.14 6.80 10.94
CA VAL A 19 6.96 6.30 11.67
C VAL A 19 5.98 5.65 10.71
N LEU A 20 5.77 6.24 9.53
CA LEU A 20 4.93 5.66 8.48
C LEU A 20 5.51 4.35 7.93
N ASP A 21 6.84 4.25 7.83
CA ASP A 21 7.48 2.99 7.47
C ASP A 21 7.26 1.93 8.54
N ARG A 22 7.36 2.26 9.83
CA ARG A 22 7.05 1.32 10.92
C ARG A 22 5.58 0.87 10.86
N LEU A 23 4.66 1.80 10.71
CA LEU A 23 3.22 1.51 10.60
C LEU A 23 2.94 0.57 9.43
N LYS A 24 3.62 0.73 8.30
CA LYS A 24 3.50 -0.17 7.14
C LYS A 24 3.87 -1.61 7.50
N TYR A 25 4.91 -1.83 8.31
CA TYR A 25 5.28 -3.16 8.78
C TYR A 25 4.28 -3.71 9.78
N GLU A 26 3.83 -2.89 10.74
CA GLU A 26 2.82 -3.30 11.74
C GLU A 26 1.53 -3.75 11.05
N VAL A 27 1.00 -2.95 10.13
CA VAL A 27 -0.19 -3.31 9.36
C VAL A 27 0.04 -4.55 8.50
N ALA A 28 1.23 -4.69 7.90
CA ALA A 28 1.54 -5.90 7.12
C ALA A 28 1.56 -7.17 8.01
N GLN A 29 2.05 -7.06 9.24
CA GLN A 29 2.01 -8.16 10.23
C GLN A 29 0.58 -8.48 10.66
N GLU A 30 -0.23 -7.45 10.96
CA GLU A 30 -1.65 -7.61 11.33
C GLU A 30 -2.46 -8.28 10.22
N LEU A 31 -2.16 -7.98 8.96
CA LEU A 31 -2.76 -8.62 7.79
C LEU A 31 -2.21 -10.03 7.51
N GLY A 32 -1.25 -10.51 8.31
CA GLY A 32 -0.64 -11.84 8.14
C GLY A 32 0.26 -11.95 6.92
N LEU A 33 0.69 -10.83 6.34
CA LEU A 33 1.53 -10.81 5.14
C LEU A 33 2.99 -11.16 5.44
N ILE A 34 3.44 -10.83 6.65
CA ILE A 34 4.81 -11.04 7.13
C ILE A 34 4.78 -11.46 8.60
N GLN A 35 5.79 -12.20 9.05
CA GLN A 35 5.89 -12.71 10.43
C GLN A 35 6.96 -12.00 11.28
N GLY A 36 7.48 -10.86 10.81
CA GLY A 36 8.53 -10.10 11.50
C GLY A 36 9.88 -10.07 10.81
N GLY A 37 9.96 -10.54 9.56
CA GLY A 37 11.12 -10.35 8.72
C GLY A 37 11.27 -8.92 8.20
N GLY A 38 12.46 -8.65 7.67
CA GLY A 38 12.84 -7.33 7.18
C GLY A 38 12.25 -6.96 5.83
N GLU A 39 12.85 -5.95 5.20
CA GLU A 39 12.40 -5.38 3.93
C GLU A 39 12.25 -6.41 2.79
N ALA A 40 13.10 -7.44 2.77
CA ALA A 40 13.05 -8.50 1.78
C ALA A 40 11.76 -9.33 1.85
N GLU A 41 11.29 -9.68 3.06
CA GLU A 41 10.05 -10.45 3.25
C GLU A 41 8.85 -9.60 2.84
N LEU A 42 8.80 -8.34 3.29
CA LEU A 42 7.73 -7.42 2.89
C LEU A 42 7.70 -7.24 1.37
N ARG A 43 8.86 -7.10 0.72
CA ARG A 43 8.92 -6.98 -0.74
C ARG A 43 8.37 -8.23 -1.43
N ALA A 44 8.75 -9.42 -0.98
CA ALA A 44 8.25 -10.68 -1.53
C ALA A 44 6.73 -10.79 -1.35
N ALA A 45 6.21 -10.50 -0.14
CA ALA A 45 4.78 -10.53 0.16
C ALA A 45 3.99 -9.55 -0.72
N LEU A 46 4.50 -8.33 -0.92
CA LEU A 46 3.88 -7.35 -1.80
C LEU A 46 3.92 -7.76 -3.27
N ASP A 47 4.98 -8.42 -3.72
CA ASP A 47 5.06 -8.92 -5.09
C ASP A 47 4.06 -10.07 -5.30
N SER A 48 3.94 -11.02 -4.37
CA SER A 48 2.89 -12.04 -4.40
C SER A 48 1.49 -11.44 -4.45
N MET A 49 1.21 -10.42 -3.63
CA MET A 49 -0.09 -9.75 -3.64
C MET A 49 -0.38 -9.03 -4.96
N LYS A 50 0.63 -8.46 -5.61
CA LYS A 50 0.45 -7.87 -6.94
C LYS A 50 0.02 -8.92 -7.97
N TYR A 51 0.57 -10.13 -7.91
CA TYR A 51 0.16 -11.22 -8.79
C TYR A 51 -1.25 -11.70 -8.49
N GLU A 52 -1.61 -11.88 -7.22
CA GLU A 52 -2.98 -12.21 -6.80
C GLU A 52 -4.00 -11.17 -7.30
N ILE A 53 -3.69 -9.88 -7.12
CA ILE A 53 -4.53 -8.80 -7.66
C ILE A 53 -4.59 -8.84 -9.19
N ALA A 54 -3.49 -9.16 -9.86
CA ALA A 54 -3.51 -9.31 -11.31
C ALA A 54 -4.42 -10.46 -11.75
N GLU A 55 -4.49 -11.55 -10.98
CA GLU A 55 -5.43 -12.66 -11.21
C GLU A 55 -6.88 -12.19 -11.04
N GLU A 56 -7.20 -11.50 -9.95
CA GLU A 56 -8.54 -10.93 -9.71
C GLU A 56 -9.00 -9.96 -10.80
N LEU A 57 -8.05 -9.22 -11.39
CA LEU A 57 -8.32 -8.27 -12.47
C LEU A 57 -8.33 -8.91 -13.87
N GLY A 58 -8.07 -10.21 -13.99
CA GLY A 58 -7.95 -10.90 -15.28
C GLY A 58 -6.72 -10.47 -16.10
N LEU A 59 -5.71 -9.90 -15.44
CA LEU A 59 -4.48 -9.38 -16.06
C LEU A 59 -3.28 -10.32 -15.90
N ALA A 60 -3.40 -11.37 -15.09
CA ALA A 60 -2.28 -12.26 -14.76
C ALA A 60 -1.63 -12.90 -15.99
N GLU A 61 -2.43 -13.36 -16.96
CA GLU A 61 -1.89 -14.02 -18.15
C GLU A 61 -1.08 -13.05 -19.01
N LYS A 62 -1.63 -11.85 -19.21
CA LYS A 62 -0.91 -10.79 -19.91
C LYS A 62 0.37 -10.42 -19.17
N LEU A 63 0.28 -10.24 -17.84
CA LEU A 63 1.42 -9.91 -17.01
C LEU A 63 2.53 -10.98 -17.10
N ARG A 64 2.19 -12.27 -17.09
CA ARG A 64 3.15 -13.37 -17.28
C ARG A 64 3.78 -13.36 -18.68
N THR A 65 2.99 -13.02 -19.70
CA THR A 65 3.45 -13.04 -21.09
C THR A 65 4.37 -11.87 -21.43
N VAL A 66 3.97 -10.64 -21.07
CA VAL A 66 4.69 -9.42 -21.50
C VAL A 66 5.54 -8.80 -20.40
N GLY A 67 5.30 -9.17 -19.14
CA GLY A 67 5.97 -8.58 -17.98
C GLY A 67 5.51 -7.16 -17.65
N TRP A 68 5.86 -6.69 -16.45
CA TRP A 68 5.46 -5.38 -15.93
C TRP A 68 5.83 -4.19 -16.83
N ALA A 69 7.00 -4.24 -17.47
CA ALA A 69 7.52 -3.14 -18.29
C ALA A 69 6.69 -2.90 -19.57
N ASN A 70 5.99 -3.92 -20.06
CA ASN A 70 5.18 -3.87 -21.28
C ASN A 70 3.67 -3.82 -21.00
N MET A 71 3.26 -3.76 -19.73
CA MET A 71 1.89 -3.46 -19.37
C MET A 71 1.58 -1.97 -19.53
N THR A 72 0.33 -1.63 -19.79
CA THR A 72 -0.08 -0.23 -19.86
C THR A 72 -0.03 0.43 -18.47
N SER A 73 0.22 1.74 -18.42
CA SER A 73 0.18 2.52 -17.17
C SER A 73 -1.17 2.39 -16.44
N ARG A 74 -2.27 2.18 -17.17
CA ARG A 74 -3.60 1.93 -16.60
C ARG A 74 -3.65 0.59 -15.87
N GLU A 75 -3.14 -0.48 -16.48
CA GLU A 75 -3.11 -1.83 -15.89
C GLU A 75 -2.23 -1.88 -14.65
N CYS A 76 -1.01 -1.36 -14.75
CA CYS A 76 -0.12 -1.21 -13.58
C CYS A 76 -0.77 -0.36 -12.49
N GLY A 77 -1.48 0.72 -12.88
CA GLY A 77 -2.21 1.59 -11.96
C GLY A 77 -3.37 0.89 -11.25
N MET A 78 -4.10 0.00 -11.94
CA MET A 78 -5.18 -0.78 -11.33
C MET A 78 -4.62 -1.76 -10.29
N ILE A 79 -3.56 -2.50 -10.63
CA ILE A 79 -2.93 -3.43 -9.69
C ILE A 79 -2.35 -2.69 -8.48
N GLY A 80 -1.57 -1.64 -8.73
CA GLY A 80 -0.98 -0.81 -7.67
C GLY A 80 -2.03 -0.09 -6.82
N GLY A 81 -3.17 0.31 -7.40
CA GLY A 81 -4.29 0.92 -6.69
C GLY A 81 -4.97 -0.04 -5.73
N ARG A 82 -5.24 -1.27 -6.17
CA ARG A 82 -5.80 -2.34 -5.32
C ARG A 82 -4.83 -2.71 -4.19
N LEU A 83 -3.54 -2.83 -4.49
CA LEU A 83 -2.49 -3.05 -3.49
C LEU A 83 -2.46 -1.93 -2.45
N GLY A 84 -2.48 -0.69 -2.92
CA GLY A 84 -2.55 0.50 -2.08
C GLY A 84 -3.82 0.55 -1.23
N GLY A 85 -4.95 0.02 -1.70
CA GLY A 85 -6.17 -0.13 -0.91
C GLY A 85 -6.02 -1.19 0.18
N ARG A 86 -5.44 -2.36 -0.14
CA ARG A 86 -5.27 -3.47 0.81
C ARG A 86 -4.30 -3.14 1.95
N LEU A 87 -3.16 -2.56 1.63
CA LEU A 87 -2.15 -2.19 2.65
C LEU A 87 -2.27 -0.73 3.07
N GLY A 88 -2.14 0.19 2.13
CA GLY A 88 -2.15 1.63 2.40
C GLY A 88 -3.50 2.13 2.94
N GLY A 89 -4.62 1.54 2.52
CA GLY A 89 -5.95 1.86 3.05
C GLY A 89 -6.08 1.46 4.52
N GLN A 90 -5.53 0.31 4.91
CA GLN A 90 -5.47 -0.11 6.31
C GLN A 90 -4.57 0.82 7.13
N MET A 91 -3.41 1.22 6.60
CA MET A 91 -2.58 2.24 7.25
C MET A 91 -3.34 3.55 7.50
N VAL A 92 -4.08 4.04 6.49
CA VAL A 92 -4.90 5.25 6.64
C VAL A 92 -5.97 5.06 7.71
N LYS A 93 -6.62 3.89 7.75
CA LYS A 93 -7.59 3.56 8.78
C LYS A 93 -6.97 3.59 10.18
N SER A 94 -5.82 2.94 10.38
CA SER A 94 -5.11 2.95 11.66
C SER A 94 -4.72 4.37 12.11
N MET A 95 -4.31 5.23 11.16
CA MET A 95 -4.00 6.64 11.45
C MET A 95 -5.24 7.44 11.90
N ILE A 96 -6.38 7.20 11.25
CA ILE A 96 -7.65 7.85 11.61
C ILE A 96 -8.08 7.38 12.99
N GLU A 97 -8.08 6.07 13.25
CA GLU A 97 -8.44 5.52 14.56
C GLU A 97 -7.56 6.07 15.69
N PHE A 98 -6.24 6.16 15.46
CA PHE A 98 -5.33 6.80 16.42
C PHE A 98 -5.75 8.23 16.72
N THR A 99 -6.07 9.01 15.68
CA THR A 99 -6.46 10.42 15.81
C THR A 99 -7.79 10.56 16.54
N GLU A 100 -8.80 9.75 16.18
CA GLU A 100 -10.11 9.74 16.84
C GLU A 100 -10.00 9.46 18.34
N ARG A 101 -9.18 8.47 18.73
CA ARG A 101 -8.89 8.17 20.14
C ARG A 101 -8.26 9.35 20.87
N HIS A 102 -7.30 10.04 20.24
CA HIS A 102 -6.66 11.23 20.83
C HIS A 102 -7.64 12.41 20.95
N MET A 103 -8.48 12.63 19.96
CA MET A 103 -9.50 13.69 19.98
C MET A 103 -10.53 13.43 21.09
N ALA A 104 -11.03 12.19 21.21
CA ALA A 104 -11.98 11.82 22.26
C ALA A 104 -11.41 12.02 23.67
N GLN A 105 -10.13 11.70 23.89
CA GLN A 105 -9.46 11.91 25.18
C GLN A 105 -9.27 13.39 25.52
N ASN A 106 -9.00 14.24 24.52
CA ASN A 106 -8.79 15.68 24.73
C ASN A 106 -10.08 16.45 25.04
N HIS A 107 -11.25 15.88 24.72
CA HIS A 107 -12.56 16.50 24.98
C HIS A 107 -13.14 16.12 26.36
N LEU A 108 -12.44 15.28 27.14
CA LEU A 108 -12.80 14.89 28.51
C LEU A 108 -12.06 15.73 29.57
N ARG A 109 -11.56 16.91 29.21
CA ARG A 109 -10.91 17.88 30.10
C ARG A 109 -11.62 19.22 30.10
#